data_AF-A0A7S3QPW9-F1
#
_entry.id   AF-A0A7S3QPW9-F1
#
_cell.length_a   1.000
_cell.length_b   1.000
_cell.length_c   1.000
_cell.angle_alpha   90.00
_cell.angle_beta   90.00
_cell.angle_gamma   90.00
#
_symmetry.space_group_name_H-M   'P 1'
#
loop_
_entity.id
_entity.type
_entity.pdbx_description
1 polymer ?
#
loop_
_entity_poly.entity_id
_entity_poly.type
_entity_poly.pdbx_seq_one_letter_code
_entity_poly.pdbx_strand_id
1 'polypeptide(L)'
;IKEMQAADARAHELQQELLGVVEQWQAAAALEQELRQELQEASSPEDLSAAMLNGLSTRELKVMLQERGVECTQALEKGELVHALVHYADLQRGVMARYQRGLRQQLQQAVKAQRQAERRRMELKQQLQTVKEQGGSHSETEAQEQEAVQHQPPRHPMPHLPEAPTAAAAAAAAAQEAVQQRRMQAREARAAQQQRRQQQQQRLHQQQQQQR
;
A
#
# COMPACT_ATOMS: atom_id res chain seq x y z
N ILE A 1 6.73 -48.69 6.80
CA ILE A 1 7.10 -48.17 5.47
C ILE A 1 5.98 -47.34 4.84
N LYS A 2 4.78 -47.90 4.56
CA LYS A 2 3.68 -47.11 3.97
C LYS A 2 3.18 -45.95 4.83
N GLU A 3 3.12 -46.13 6.16
CA GLU A 3 2.72 -45.07 7.10
C GLU A 3 3.78 -43.95 7.20
N MET A 4 5.06 -44.31 7.11
CA MET A 4 6.19 -43.39 7.09
C MET A 4 6.19 -42.53 5.82
N GLN A 5 5.99 -43.17 4.66
CA GLN A 5 5.87 -42.47 3.37
C GLN A 5 4.66 -41.51 3.33
N ALA A 6 3.56 -41.85 4.01
CA ALA A 6 2.40 -40.97 4.13
C ALA A 6 2.66 -39.76 5.06
N ALA A 7 3.44 -39.94 6.13
CA ALA A 7 3.87 -38.86 7.00
C ALA A 7 4.83 -37.90 6.27
N ASP A 8 5.76 -38.42 5.48
CA ASP A 8 6.71 -37.62 4.68
C ASP A 8 5.99 -36.78 3.61
N ALA A 9 5.03 -37.38 2.89
CA ALA A 9 4.22 -36.67 1.90
C ALA A 9 3.42 -35.53 2.54
N ARG A 10 2.83 -35.79 3.72
CA ARG A 10 2.07 -34.78 4.47
C ARG A 10 2.95 -33.67 5.04
N ALA A 11 4.16 -33.99 5.48
CA ALA A 11 5.14 -33.00 5.92
C ALA A 11 5.55 -32.07 4.76
N HIS A 12 5.75 -32.63 3.57
CA HIS A 12 6.09 -31.87 2.37
C HIS A 12 4.94 -30.93 1.93
N GLU A 13 3.68 -31.39 1.97
CA GLU A 13 2.51 -30.55 1.71
C GLU A 13 2.40 -29.38 2.70
N LEU A 14 2.53 -29.66 4.00
CA LEU A 14 2.51 -28.62 5.05
C LEU A 14 3.65 -27.61 4.89
N GLN A 15 4.82 -28.07 4.43
CA GLN A 15 5.98 -27.20 4.17
C GLN A 15 5.74 -26.27 2.98
N GLN A 16 5.10 -26.75 1.91
CA GLN A 16 4.69 -25.91 0.78
C GLN A 16 3.61 -24.90 1.18
N GLU A 17 2.62 -25.32 1.97
CA GLU A 17 1.59 -24.39 2.49
C GLU A 17 2.22 -23.31 3.38
N LEU A 18 3.17 -23.69 4.25
CA LEU A 18 3.89 -22.78 5.12
C LEU A 18 4.66 -21.71 4.33
N LEU A 19 5.36 -22.11 3.25
CA LEU A 19 6.06 -21.18 2.37
C LEU A 19 5.10 -20.17 1.74
N GLY A 20 3.98 -20.62 1.19
CA GLY A 20 2.96 -19.72 0.62
C GLY A 20 2.38 -18.74 1.64
N VAL A 21 2.19 -19.17 2.89
CA VAL A 21 1.71 -18.29 3.98
C VAL A 21 2.78 -17.28 4.41
N VAL A 22 4.06 -17.67 4.41
CA VAL A 22 5.19 -16.76 4.70
C VAL A 22 5.28 -15.66 3.63
N GLU A 23 5.15 -16.01 2.35
CA GLU A 23 5.12 -15.02 1.26
C GLU A 23 3.96 -14.03 1.42
N GLN A 24 2.76 -14.52 1.76
CA GLN A 24 1.60 -13.66 2.02
C GLN A 24 1.82 -12.73 3.23
N TRP A 25 2.42 -13.24 4.30
CA TRP A 25 2.75 -12.45 5.49
C TRP A 25 3.75 -11.34 5.17
N GLN A 26 4.81 -11.65 4.41
CA GLN A 26 5.81 -10.67 3.97
C GLN A 26 5.19 -9.61 3.05
N ALA A 27 4.34 -10.01 2.11
CA ALA A 27 3.64 -9.09 1.22
C ALA A 27 2.71 -8.14 1.99
N ALA A 28 1.98 -8.64 3.00
CA ALA A 28 1.13 -7.82 3.85
C ALA A 28 1.96 -6.85 4.73
N ALA A 29 3.11 -7.29 5.23
CA ALA A 29 4.02 -6.45 6.01
C ALA A 29 4.64 -5.30 5.16
N ALA A 30 5.05 -5.60 3.93
CA ALA A 30 5.57 -4.60 3.00
C ALA A 30 4.50 -3.55 2.65
N LEU A 31 3.27 -3.99 2.38
CA LEU A 31 2.14 -3.09 2.12
C LEU A 31 1.82 -2.21 3.34
N GLU A 32 1.88 -2.77 4.56
CA GLU A 32 1.71 -1.98 5.78
C GLU A 32 2.76 -0.85 5.87
N GLN A 33 4.02 -1.17 5.58
CA GLN A 33 5.12 -0.20 5.63
C GLN A 33 4.95 0.90 4.58
N GLU A 34 4.59 0.55 3.34
CA GLU A 34 4.31 1.51 2.26
C GLU A 34 3.17 2.47 2.66
N LEU A 35 2.07 1.95 3.18
CA LEU A 35 0.92 2.75 3.60
C LEU A 35 1.23 3.66 4.80
N ARG A 36 2.08 3.22 5.73
CA ARG A 36 2.54 4.07 6.84
C ARG A 36 3.39 5.23 6.33
N GLN A 37 4.28 4.96 5.38
CA GLN A 37 5.12 5.98 4.78
C GLN A 37 4.28 7.00 3.99
N GLU A 38 3.36 6.52 3.14
CA GLU A 38 2.45 7.37 2.37
C GLU A 38 1.59 8.26 3.29
N LEU A 39 1.15 7.71 4.44
CA LEU A 39 0.41 8.46 5.44
C LEU A 39 1.27 9.51 6.16
N GLN A 40 2.56 9.24 6.34
CA GLN A 40 3.51 10.20 6.92
C GLN A 40 3.79 11.35 5.95
N GLU A 41 4.03 11.04 4.68
CA GLU A 41 4.23 12.02 3.60
C GLU A 41 2.98 12.89 3.39
N ALA A 42 1.80 12.28 3.51
CA ALA A 42 0.53 12.99 3.44
C ALA A 42 0.24 13.92 4.64
N SER A 43 1.04 13.90 5.71
CA SER A 43 0.71 14.55 6.99
C SER A 43 1.03 16.05 7.07
N SER A 44 1.57 16.67 6.02
CA SER A 44 1.86 18.11 6.01
C SER A 44 1.01 18.88 4.99
N PRO A 45 -0.21 19.31 5.35
CA PRO A 45 -0.77 20.49 4.72
C PRO A 45 0.00 21.73 5.21
N GLU A 46 0.36 22.64 4.30
CA GLU A 46 0.78 23.99 4.69
C GLU A 46 -0.37 24.65 5.46
N ASP A 47 -0.19 24.91 6.75
CA ASP A 47 -1.16 25.67 7.55
C ASP A 47 -1.05 27.16 7.20
N LEU A 48 -1.68 27.56 6.10
CA LEU A 48 -1.81 28.96 5.73
C LEU A 48 -2.92 29.61 6.56
N SER A 49 -2.54 30.38 7.58
CA SER A 49 -3.49 31.22 8.33
C SER A 49 -3.72 32.57 7.64
N ALA A 50 -4.92 33.12 7.79
CA ALA A 50 -5.21 34.48 7.32
C ALA A 50 -4.25 35.52 7.93
N ALA A 51 -3.79 35.30 9.17
CA ALA A 51 -2.81 36.16 9.84
C ALA A 51 -1.44 36.15 9.15
N MET A 52 -0.96 34.97 8.72
CA MET A 52 0.29 34.86 7.95
C MET A 52 0.17 35.52 6.58
N LEU A 53 -0.95 35.29 5.90
CA LEU A 53 -1.19 35.84 4.56
C LEU A 53 -1.38 37.37 4.57
N ASN A 54 -1.93 37.93 5.64
CA ASN A 54 -2.08 39.38 5.79
C ASN A 54 -0.73 40.12 5.87
N GLY A 55 0.35 39.45 6.27
CA GLY A 55 1.71 39.99 6.24
C GLY A 55 2.32 40.11 4.83
N LEU A 56 1.75 39.42 3.85
CA LEU A 56 2.25 39.39 2.48
C LEU A 56 1.72 40.56 1.64
N SER A 57 2.49 40.95 0.63
CA SER A 57 2.08 41.91 -0.40
C SER A 57 1.08 41.26 -1.37
N THR A 58 0.27 42.10 -2.03
CA THR A 58 -0.66 41.68 -3.08
C THR A 58 0.05 40.91 -4.21
N ARG A 59 1.32 41.24 -4.49
CA ARG A 59 2.13 40.55 -5.49
C ARG A 59 2.48 39.13 -5.04
N GLU A 60 2.93 38.96 -3.80
CA GLU A 60 3.25 37.63 -3.24
C GLU A 60 2.01 36.73 -3.19
N LEU A 61 0.86 37.27 -2.77
CA LEU A 61 -0.40 36.52 -2.76
C LEU A 61 -0.83 36.06 -4.16
N LYS A 62 -0.63 36.91 -5.19
CA LYS A 62 -0.91 36.54 -6.59
C LYS A 62 0.03 35.45 -7.11
N VAL A 63 1.32 35.53 -6.78
CA VAL A 63 2.30 34.49 -7.14
C VAL A 63 1.91 33.16 -6.50
N MET A 64 1.56 33.16 -5.21
CA MET A 64 1.10 31.94 -4.51
C MET A 64 -0.14 31.31 -5.15
N LEU A 65 -1.10 32.12 -5.60
CA LEU A 65 -2.29 31.63 -6.31
C LEU A 65 -1.91 31.07 -7.68
N GLN A 66 -1.01 31.73 -8.41
CA GLN A 66 -0.56 31.29 -9.73
C GLN A 66 0.23 29.97 -9.66
N GLU A 67 1.10 29.79 -8.66
CA GLU A 67 1.80 28.53 -8.39
C GLU A 67 0.83 27.37 -8.10
N ARG A 68 -0.34 27.70 -7.54
CA ARG A 68 -1.44 26.77 -7.26
C ARG A 68 -2.41 26.60 -8.44
N GLY A 69 -2.08 27.17 -9.60
CA GLY A 69 -2.86 27.07 -10.84
C GLY A 69 -4.10 27.95 -10.89
N VAL A 70 -4.22 28.96 -10.01
CA VAL A 70 -5.34 29.91 -9.98
C VAL A 70 -4.96 31.16 -10.74
N GLU A 71 -5.51 31.34 -11.94
CA GLU A 71 -5.34 32.56 -12.73
C GLU A 71 -6.21 33.69 -12.18
N CYS A 72 -5.59 34.74 -11.67
CA CYS A 72 -6.28 35.95 -11.24
C CYS A 72 -6.46 36.89 -12.44
N THR A 73 -7.52 36.68 -13.23
CA THR A 73 -7.83 37.49 -14.43
C THR A 73 -8.44 38.86 -14.09
N GLN A 74 -8.91 39.06 -12.86
CA GLN A 74 -9.50 40.31 -12.38
C GLN A 74 -8.59 41.01 -11.38
N ALA A 75 -8.77 42.33 -11.24
CA ALA A 75 -8.11 43.13 -10.21
C ALA A 75 -8.71 42.81 -8.83
N LEU A 76 -8.29 41.69 -8.25
CA LEU A 76 -8.70 41.28 -6.91
C LEU A 76 -8.06 42.16 -5.84
N GLU A 77 -8.85 42.52 -4.84
CA GLU A 77 -8.37 43.20 -3.64
C GLU A 77 -7.56 42.25 -2.75
N LYS A 78 -6.69 42.80 -1.89
CA LYS A 78 -5.85 41.99 -1.00
C LYS A 78 -6.66 41.04 -0.13
N GLY A 79 -7.80 41.48 0.39
CA GLY A 79 -8.68 40.64 1.21
C GLY A 79 -9.25 39.45 0.44
N GLU A 80 -9.59 39.63 -0.83
CA GLU A 80 -10.11 38.57 -1.71
C GLU A 80 -9.03 37.53 -2.03
N LEU A 81 -7.79 37.98 -2.25
CA LEU A 81 -6.64 37.09 -2.46
C LEU A 81 -6.33 36.23 -1.23
N VAL A 82 -6.36 36.85 -0.03
CA VAL A 82 -6.19 36.14 1.24
C VAL A 82 -7.32 35.13 1.43
N HIS A 83 -8.57 35.53 1.20
CA HIS A 83 -9.72 34.63 1.30
C HIS A 83 -9.61 33.44 0.32
N ALA A 84 -9.20 33.68 -0.94
CA ALA A 84 -9.01 32.63 -1.93
C ALA A 84 -7.94 31.61 -1.51
N LEU A 85 -6.80 32.08 -0.97
CA LEU A 85 -5.73 31.21 -0.49
C LEU A 85 -6.14 30.39 0.75
N VAL A 86 -6.83 31.01 1.71
CA VAL A 86 -7.35 30.30 2.89
C VAL A 86 -8.37 29.24 2.46
N HIS A 87 -9.31 29.60 1.59
CA HIS A 87 -10.31 28.68 1.07
C HIS A 87 -9.68 27.51 0.30
N TYR A 88 -8.64 27.78 -0.49
CA TYR A 88 -7.89 26.74 -1.18
C TYR A 88 -7.17 25.79 -0.21
N ALA A 89 -6.52 26.33 0.83
CA ALA A 89 -5.88 25.53 1.88
C ALA A 89 -6.90 24.65 2.62
N ASP A 90 -8.09 25.17 2.93
CA ASP A 90 -9.17 24.41 3.56
C ASP A 90 -9.70 23.29 2.66
N LEU A 91 -9.86 23.55 1.35
CA LEU A 91 -10.23 22.52 0.37
C LEU A 91 -9.17 21.43 0.29
N GLN A 92 -7.89 21.79 0.21
CA GLN A 92 -6.79 20.83 0.20
C GLN A 92 -6.76 20.01 1.48
N ARG A 93 -6.95 20.64 2.65
CA ARG A 93 -7.06 19.96 3.94
C ARG A 93 -8.21 18.95 3.93
N GLY A 94 -9.37 19.29 3.35
CA GLY A 94 -10.51 18.39 3.20
C GLY A 94 -10.25 17.21 2.24
N VAL A 95 -9.56 17.43 1.13
CA VAL A 95 -9.16 16.37 0.18
C VAL A 95 -8.13 15.45 0.83
N MET A 96 -7.08 16.01 1.44
CA MET A 96 -6.05 15.26 2.15
C MET A 96 -6.63 14.45 3.31
N ALA A 97 -7.55 15.02 4.10
CA ALA A 97 -8.23 14.30 5.18
C ALA A 97 -9.07 13.12 4.67
N ARG A 98 -9.65 13.19 3.46
CA ARG A 98 -10.35 12.04 2.84
C ARG A 98 -9.36 10.98 2.36
N TYR A 99 -8.28 11.39 1.71
CA TYR A 99 -7.23 10.51 1.24
C TYR A 99 -6.53 9.76 2.40
N GLN A 100 -6.10 10.48 3.44
CA GLN A 100 -5.54 9.90 4.67
C GLN A 100 -6.51 8.92 5.34
N ARG A 101 -7.81 9.23 5.37
CA ARG A 101 -8.82 8.27 5.86
C ARG A 101 -8.84 6.98 5.04
N GLY A 102 -8.74 7.07 3.71
CA GLY A 102 -8.60 5.91 2.83
C GLY A 102 -7.34 5.09 3.12
N LEU A 103 -6.18 5.76 3.28
CA LEU A 103 -4.92 5.10 3.64
C LEU A 103 -5.01 4.38 4.98
N ARG A 104 -5.60 5.01 6.01
CA ARG A 104 -5.83 4.36 7.32
C ARG A 104 -6.69 3.11 7.21
N GLN A 105 -7.72 3.12 6.36
CA GLN A 105 -8.56 1.95 6.13
C GLN A 105 -7.78 0.83 5.44
N GLN A 106 -6.98 1.14 4.42
CA GLN A 106 -6.11 0.16 3.75
C GLN A 106 -5.07 -0.41 4.71
N LEU A 107 -4.47 0.45 5.54
CA LEU A 107 -3.50 0.05 6.56
C LEU A 107 -4.12 -0.94 7.55
N GLN A 108 -5.34 -0.65 8.03
CA GLN A 108 -6.06 -1.54 8.93
C GLN A 108 -6.34 -2.91 8.28
N GLN A 109 -6.65 -2.94 6.98
CA GLN A 109 -6.84 -4.19 6.25
C GLN A 109 -5.53 -4.97 6.08
N ALA A 110 -4.43 -4.28 5.75
CA ALA A 110 -3.10 -4.89 5.64
C ALA A 110 -2.65 -5.51 6.96
N VAL A 111 -2.78 -4.79 8.08
CA VAL A 111 -2.47 -5.29 9.43
C VAL A 111 -3.32 -6.51 9.78
N LYS A 112 -4.62 -6.49 9.44
CA LYS A 112 -5.50 -7.64 9.68
C LYS A 112 -5.07 -8.86 8.87
N ALA A 113 -4.74 -8.69 7.59
CA ALA A 113 -4.26 -9.77 6.73
C ALA A 113 -2.92 -10.34 7.21
N GLN A 114 -1.99 -9.49 7.62
CA GLN A 114 -0.71 -9.89 8.21
C GLN A 114 -0.92 -10.74 9.47
N ARG A 115 -1.78 -10.31 10.41
CA ARG A 115 -2.09 -11.09 11.62
C ARG A 115 -2.76 -12.43 11.31
N GLN A 116 -3.59 -12.50 10.28
CA GLN A 116 -4.22 -13.75 9.84
C GLN A 116 -3.18 -14.72 9.26
N ALA A 117 -2.29 -14.23 8.39
CA ALA A 117 -1.19 -15.01 7.83
C ALA A 117 -0.23 -15.49 8.93
N GLU A 118 0.08 -14.64 9.91
CA GLU A 118 0.91 -15.01 11.06
C GLU A 118 0.30 -16.13 11.90
N ARG A 119 -1.01 -16.06 12.21
CA ARG A 119 -1.70 -17.13 12.92
C ARG A 119 -1.67 -18.44 12.13
N ARG A 120 -1.99 -18.38 10.83
CA ARG A 120 -1.95 -19.55 9.94
C ARG A 120 -0.55 -20.16 9.86
N ARG A 121 0.49 -19.33 9.80
CA ARG A 121 1.90 -19.76 9.82
C ARG A 121 2.22 -20.53 11.11
N MET A 122 1.79 -20.02 12.27
CA MET A 122 2.02 -20.68 13.55
C MET A 122 1.25 -22.01 13.66
N GLU A 123 0.01 -22.06 13.17
CA GLU A 123 -0.79 -23.30 13.09
C GLU A 123 -0.09 -24.36 12.22
N LEU A 124 0.38 -23.99 11.02
CA LEU A 124 1.08 -24.90 10.11
C LEU A 124 2.41 -25.39 10.68
N LYS A 125 3.16 -24.51 11.37
CA LYS A 125 4.39 -24.92 12.08
C LYS A 125 4.10 -25.98 13.15
N GLN A 126 3.05 -25.80 13.95
CA GLN A 126 2.66 -26.79 14.96
C GLN A 126 2.25 -28.12 14.31
N GLN A 127 1.45 -28.09 13.24
CA GLN A 127 1.06 -29.30 12.51
C GLN A 127 2.27 -30.04 11.94
N LEU A 128 3.23 -29.31 11.36
CA LEU A 128 4.45 -29.87 10.80
C LEU A 128 5.33 -30.50 11.89
N GLN A 129 5.41 -29.88 13.06
CA GLN A 129 6.08 -30.47 14.23
C GLN A 129 5.41 -31.77 14.67
N THR A 130 4.08 -31.80 14.80
CA THR A 130 3.34 -33.01 15.18
C THR A 130 3.53 -34.15 14.18
N VAL A 131 3.53 -33.85 12.86
CA VAL A 131 3.79 -34.86 11.83
C VAL A 131 5.22 -35.40 11.92
N LYS A 132 6.22 -34.56 12.20
CA LYS A 132 7.61 -34.99 12.41
C LYS A 132 7.76 -35.87 13.66
N GLU A 133 7.07 -35.54 14.74
CA GLU A 133 7.05 -36.33 15.98
C GLU A 133 6.37 -37.70 15.79
N GLN A 134 5.30 -37.76 14.98
CA GLN A 134 4.60 -39.02 14.65
C GLN A 134 5.32 -39.89 13.61
N GLY A 135 6.10 -39.27 12.71
CA GLY A 135 6.88 -39.95 11.67
C GLY A 135 8.15 -40.63 12.16
N GLY A 136 8.55 -40.41 13.42
CA GLY A 136 9.68 -41.12 14.04
C GLY A 136 11.02 -40.80 13.39
N SER A 137 11.35 -39.53 13.17
CA SER A 137 12.70 -39.11 12.81
C SER A 137 13.06 -37.77 13.45
N HIS A 138 13.79 -37.84 14.56
CA HIS A 138 14.70 -36.78 14.99
C HIS A 138 15.86 -36.71 14.00
N SER A 139 15.62 -36.14 12.83
CA SER A 139 16.65 -35.93 11.83
C SER A 139 16.58 -34.48 11.39
N GLU A 140 17.41 -33.67 12.06
CA GLU A 140 18.14 -32.56 11.48
C GLU A 140 17.33 -31.66 10.52
N THR A 141 16.55 -30.74 11.07
CA THR A 141 16.13 -29.55 10.29
C THR A 141 16.34 -28.23 11.02
N GLU A 142 17.11 -28.23 12.12
CA GLU A 142 17.58 -26.99 12.78
C GLU A 142 18.61 -26.23 11.92
N ALA A 143 19.13 -26.83 10.85
CA ALA A 143 20.11 -26.20 9.97
C ALA A 143 19.51 -25.28 8.88
N GLN A 144 18.20 -25.30 8.63
CA GLN A 144 17.57 -24.45 7.60
C GLN A 144 16.69 -23.31 8.15
N GLU A 145 16.42 -23.26 9.46
CA GLU A 145 15.71 -22.13 10.06
C GLU A 145 16.63 -20.98 10.52
N GLN A 146 17.96 -21.15 10.52
CA GLN A 146 18.90 -20.07 10.89
C GLN A 146 19.22 -19.09 9.75
N GLU A 147 18.98 -19.43 8.49
CA GLU A 147 19.19 -18.50 7.37
C GLU A 147 17.97 -17.59 7.08
N ALA A 148 16.80 -17.88 7.65
CA ALA A 148 15.58 -17.08 7.46
C ALA A 148 15.18 -16.22 8.68
N VAL A 149 15.95 -16.22 9.77
CA VAL A 149 15.62 -15.52 11.04
C VAL A 149 16.63 -14.39 11.38
N GLN A 150 17.31 -13.82 10.39
CA GLN A 150 18.15 -12.62 10.59
C GLN A 150 17.62 -11.30 10.01
N HIS A 151 16.32 -11.20 9.77
CA HIS A 151 15.69 -9.90 9.51
C HIS A 151 14.66 -9.55 10.58
N GLN A 152 15.16 -9.20 11.78
CA GLN A 152 14.49 -8.19 12.59
C GLN A 152 14.47 -6.87 11.81
N PRO A 153 13.38 -6.08 11.84
CA PRO A 153 13.42 -4.72 11.32
C PRO A 153 14.37 -3.90 12.21
N PRO A 154 15.46 -3.33 11.66
CA PRO A 154 16.38 -2.53 12.45
C PRO A 154 15.67 -1.27 12.93
N ARG A 155 15.80 -0.96 14.23
CA ARG A 155 15.66 0.40 14.72
C ARG A 155 16.81 1.20 14.10
N HIS A 156 16.51 2.27 13.35
CA HIS A 156 17.50 3.16 12.75
C HIS A 156 18.61 3.54 13.76
N PRO A 157 19.86 3.60 13.29
CA PRO A 157 20.39 4.89 12.85
C PRO A 157 21.16 4.84 11.51
N MET A 158 21.20 5.99 10.81
CA MET A 158 22.06 6.33 9.65
C MET A 158 23.55 6.49 10.06
N PRO A 159 24.52 6.69 9.14
CA PRO A 159 24.69 6.30 7.73
C PRO A 159 26.00 5.52 7.47
N HIS A 160 26.22 5.03 6.23
CA HIS A 160 27.47 5.02 5.44
C HIS A 160 27.46 3.89 4.36
N LEU A 161 27.58 4.31 3.09
CA LEU A 161 27.92 3.51 1.89
C LEU A 161 29.44 3.19 1.87
N PRO A 162 29.97 2.22 1.08
CA PRO A 162 29.56 1.87 -0.30
C PRO A 162 29.55 0.37 -0.75
N GLU A 163 28.75 0.17 -1.81
CA GLU A 163 28.86 -0.72 -3.00
C GLU A 163 29.17 -2.24 -2.93
N ALA A 164 28.17 -3.03 -3.34
CA ALA A 164 28.32 -4.12 -4.30
C ALA A 164 27.11 -4.13 -5.26
N PRO A 165 27.27 -3.76 -6.56
CA PRO A 165 26.17 -3.71 -7.51
C PRO A 165 26.08 -5.05 -8.25
N THR A 166 24.92 -5.72 -8.23
CA THR A 166 24.31 -6.39 -9.41
C THR A 166 23.12 -7.29 -9.04
N ALA A 167 23.13 -8.04 -7.93
CA ALA A 167 22.03 -8.96 -7.60
C ALA A 167 20.80 -8.27 -6.99
N ALA A 168 20.99 -7.36 -6.03
CA ALA A 168 19.89 -6.64 -5.38
C ALA A 168 19.18 -5.65 -6.32
N ALA A 169 19.92 -5.06 -7.26
CA ALA A 169 19.35 -4.16 -8.27
C ALA A 169 18.49 -4.91 -9.30
N ALA A 170 18.90 -6.12 -9.70
CA ALA A 170 18.12 -6.98 -10.59
C ALA A 170 16.84 -7.49 -9.92
N ALA A 171 16.90 -7.87 -8.64
CA ALA A 171 15.72 -8.28 -7.87
C ALA A 171 14.74 -7.10 -7.64
N ALA A 172 15.25 -5.90 -7.37
CA ALA A 172 14.45 -4.69 -7.24
C ALA A 172 13.78 -4.29 -8.58
N ALA A 173 14.49 -4.42 -9.70
CA ALA A 173 13.93 -4.17 -11.03
C ALA A 173 12.81 -5.17 -11.37
N ALA A 174 13.00 -6.46 -11.10
CA ALA A 174 11.97 -7.48 -11.33
C ALA A 174 10.72 -7.27 -10.44
N ALA A 175 10.92 -6.87 -9.18
CA ALA A 175 9.81 -6.54 -8.28
C ALA A 175 9.04 -5.29 -8.75
N GLN A 176 9.74 -4.26 -9.24
CA GLN A 176 9.11 -3.07 -9.81
C GLN A 176 8.32 -3.38 -11.09
N GLU A 177 8.83 -4.26 -11.94
CA GLU A 177 8.16 -4.70 -13.16
C GLU A 177 6.87 -5.48 -12.85
N ALA A 178 6.90 -6.38 -11.86
CA ALA A 178 5.72 -7.09 -11.38
C ALA A 178 4.65 -6.15 -10.79
N VAL A 179 5.07 -5.10 -10.06
CA VAL A 179 4.15 -4.08 -9.53
C VAL A 179 3.56 -3.22 -10.65
N GLN A 180 4.35 -2.85 -11.67
CA GLN A 180 3.83 -2.14 -12.84
C GLN A 180 2.81 -2.97 -13.62
N GLN A 181 3.08 -4.25 -13.86
CA GLN A 181 2.15 -5.14 -14.55
C GLN A 181 0.82 -5.26 -13.80
N ARG A 182 0.85 -5.41 -12.46
CA ARG A 182 -0.37 -5.40 -11.64
C ARG A 182 -1.12 -4.07 -11.70
N ARG A 183 -0.42 -2.94 -11.73
CA ARG A 183 -1.03 -1.60 -11.88
C ARG A 183 -1.71 -1.45 -13.24
N MET A 184 -1.12 -1.99 -14.31
CA MET A 184 -1.71 -1.97 -15.65
C MET A 184 -2.99 -2.81 -15.69
N GLN A 185 -2.94 -4.07 -15.21
CA GLN A 185 -4.11 -4.95 -15.15
C GLN A 185 -5.25 -4.35 -14.30
N ALA A 186 -4.92 -3.69 -13.20
CA ALA A 186 -5.91 -3.00 -12.38
C ALA A 186 -6.56 -1.80 -13.10
N ARG A 187 -5.82 -1.08 -13.95
CA ARG A 187 -6.36 0.00 -14.78
C ARG A 187 -7.29 -0.54 -15.87
N GLU A 188 -6.89 -1.62 -16.54
CA GLU A 188 -7.71 -2.29 -17.56
C GLU A 188 -9.02 -2.84 -16.96
N ALA A 189 -8.95 -3.48 -15.80
CA ALA A 189 -10.13 -3.95 -15.09
C ALA A 189 -11.10 -2.81 -14.72
N ARG A 190 -10.58 -1.66 -14.28
CA ARG A 190 -11.39 -0.46 -13.98
C ARG A 190 -12.01 0.14 -15.24
N ALA A 191 -11.27 0.22 -16.34
CA ALA A 191 -11.78 0.70 -17.62
C ALA A 191 -12.91 -0.20 -18.15
N ALA A 192 -12.73 -1.52 -18.09
CA ALA A 192 -13.77 -2.49 -18.45
C ALA A 192 -15.01 -2.37 -17.56
N GLN A 193 -14.84 -2.13 -16.26
CA GLN A 193 -15.96 -1.91 -15.34
C GLN A 193 -16.71 -0.61 -15.64
N GLN A 194 -16.00 0.47 -16.00
CA GLN A 194 -16.60 1.74 -16.43
C GLN A 194 -17.39 1.58 -17.73
N GLN A 195 -16.85 0.89 -18.73
CA GLN A 195 -17.55 0.60 -19.98
C GLN A 195 -18.84 -0.19 -19.76
N ARG A 196 -18.81 -1.24 -18.90
CA ARG A 196 -20.02 -1.99 -18.56
C ARG A 196 -21.09 -1.09 -17.91
N ARG A 197 -20.69 -0.19 -17.02
CA ARG A 197 -21.61 0.78 -16.39
C ARG A 197 -22.23 1.73 -17.43
N GLN A 198 -21.43 2.26 -18.35
CA GLN A 198 -21.94 3.15 -19.41
C GLN A 198 -22.92 2.42 -20.33
N GLN A 199 -22.63 1.18 -20.74
CA GLN A 199 -23.55 0.39 -21.54
C GLN A 199 -24.85 0.09 -20.79
N GLN A 200 -24.79 -0.18 -19.49
CA GLN A 200 -25.97 -0.43 -18.67
C GLN A 200 -26.84 0.83 -18.54
N GLN A 201 -26.23 2.00 -18.37
CA GLN A 201 -26.95 3.28 -18.36
C GLN A 201 -27.60 3.61 -19.70
N GLN A 202 -26.91 3.36 -20.82
CA GLN A 202 -27.47 3.54 -22.16
C GLN A 202 -28.69 2.64 -22.41
N ARG A 203 -28.62 1.36 -21.99
CA ARG A 203 -29.77 0.43 -22.09
C ARG A 203 -30.95 0.92 -21.27
N LEU A 204 -30.72 1.36 -20.02
CA LEU A 204 -31.77 1.90 -19.16
C LEU A 204 -32.40 3.16 -19.77
N HIS A 205 -31.60 4.03 -20.38
CA HIS A 205 -32.08 5.23 -21.03
C HIS A 205 -32.94 4.92 -22.28
N GLN A 206 -32.50 3.99 -23.13
CA GLN A 206 -33.32 3.52 -24.27
C GLN A 206 -34.63 2.88 -23.80
N GLN A 207 -34.59 2.09 -22.72
CA GLN A 207 -35.80 1.45 -22.19
C GLN A 207 -36.79 2.48 -21.63
N GLN A 208 -36.31 3.57 -21.00
CA GLN A 208 -37.18 4.69 -20.59
C GLN A 208 -37.74 5.48 -21.77
N GLN A 209 -36.99 5.64 -22.87
CA GLN A 209 -37.49 6.31 -24.07
C GLN A 209 -38.58 5.49 -24.78
N GLN A 210 -38.52 4.16 -24.74
CA GLN A 210 -39.56 3.29 -25.31
C GLN A 210 -40.84 3.23 -24.45
N GLN A 211 -40.78 3.63 -23.18
CA GLN A 211 -41.93 3.67 -22.27
C GLN A 211 -42.64 5.03 -22.24
N ARG A 212 -42.09 6.05 -22.91
CA ARG A 212 -42.69 7.38 -23.09
C ARG A 212 -43.32 7.49 -24.47
#